data_AF-A0A062VAM1-F1
#
_entry.id   AF-A0A062VAM1-F1
#
_cell.length_a   1.000
_cell.length_b   1.000
_cell.length_c   1.000
_cell.angle_alpha   90.00
_cell.angle_beta   90.00
_cell.angle_gamma   90.00
#
_symmetry.space_group_name_H-M   'P 1'
#
loop_
_entity.id
_entity.type
_entity.pdbx_description
1 polymer ?
#
loop_
_entity_poly.entity_id
_entity_poly.type
_entity_poly.pdbx_seq_one_letter_code
_entity_poly.pdbx_strand_id
1 'polypeptide(L)'
;MSELLVNLLALSIPLAGVGIAALAIYLDYKKKMAMIEKGLVPEEEEYRPESRLGWGIAILGIGISLIISWIFNLDNRVMAGLILASIGVALLVTYLVARK
;
A
#
# COMPACT_ATOMS: atom_id res chain seq x y z
N MET A 1 3.09 27.84 17.19
CA MET A 1 2.51 26.57 17.70
C MET A 1 1.80 25.77 16.62
N SER A 2 1.11 26.39 15.65
CA SER A 2 0.43 25.69 14.55
C SER A 2 1.38 24.87 13.65
N GLU A 3 2.54 25.40 13.27
CA GLU A 3 3.46 24.69 12.36
C GLU A 3 4.12 23.45 12.97
N LEU A 4 4.40 23.46 14.29
CA LEU A 4 4.91 22.29 15.00
C LEU A 4 3.90 21.14 15.02
N LEU A 5 2.61 21.45 15.20
CA LEU A 5 1.55 20.45 15.14
C LEU A 5 1.38 19.89 13.73
N VAL A 6 1.48 20.73 12.70
CA VAL A 6 1.41 20.29 11.29
C VAL A 6 2.58 19.37 10.94
N ASN A 7 3.80 19.69 11.37
CA ASN A 7 4.97 18.83 11.14
C ASN A 7 4.90 17.51 11.91
N LEU A 8 4.37 17.52 13.14
CA LEU A 8 4.18 16.30 13.93
C LEU A 8 3.11 15.38 13.31
N LEU A 9 2.01 15.96 12.82
CA LEU A 9 0.98 15.23 12.08
C LEU A 9 1.50 14.69 10.75
N ALA A 10 2.30 15.47 10.02
CA ALA A 10 2.89 15.03 8.76
C ALA A 10 3.84 13.84 8.95
N LEU A 11 4.57 13.77 10.08
CA LEU A 11 5.47 12.67 10.39
C LEU A 11 4.73 11.43 10.93
N SER A 12 3.62 11.61 11.66
CA SER A 12 2.90 10.49 12.28
C SER A 12 2.17 9.62 11.26
N ILE A 13 1.73 10.18 10.13
CA ILE A 13 1.03 9.47 9.05
C ILE A 13 1.88 8.33 8.45
N PRO A 14 3.10 8.58 7.93
CA PRO A 14 3.94 7.49 7.40
C PRO A 14 4.37 6.52 8.51
N LEU A 15 4.62 7.01 9.73
CA LEU A 15 5.04 6.18 10.86
C LEU A 15 3.94 5.18 11.27
N ALA A 16 2.68 5.64 11.29
CA ALA A 16 1.53 4.79 11.53
C ALA A 16 1.34 3.75 10.40
N GLY A 17 1.55 4.15 9.14
CA GLY A 17 1.50 3.24 8.01
C GLY A 17 2.52 2.09 8.12
N VAL A 18 3.78 2.41 8.45
CA VAL A 18 4.82 1.39 8.68
C VAL A 18 4.50 0.54 9.90
N GLY A 19 3.99 1.13 10.98
CA GLY A 19 3.61 0.42 12.20
C GLY A 19 2.50 -0.62 11.96
N ILE A 20 1.46 -0.26 11.19
CA ILE A 20 0.38 -1.18 10.83
C ILE A 20 0.89 -2.30 9.94
N ALA A 21 1.74 -2.00 8.95
CA ALA A 21 2.35 -3.00 8.10
C ALA A 21 3.20 -4.00 8.90
N ALA A 22 4.02 -3.50 9.83
CA ALA A 22 4.83 -4.35 10.72
C ALA A 22 3.95 -5.21 11.64
N LEU A 23 2.86 -4.66 12.18
CA LEU A 23 1.90 -5.41 13.00
C LEU A 23 1.20 -6.51 12.19
N ALA A 24 0.81 -6.24 10.95
CA ALA A 24 0.21 -7.24 10.07
C ALA A 24 1.17 -8.42 9.84
N ILE A 25 2.42 -8.13 9.49
CA ILE A 25 3.47 -9.16 9.30
C ILE A 25 3.68 -9.96 10.59
N TYR A 26 3.72 -9.29 11.74
CA TYR A 26 3.90 -9.94 13.03
C TYR A 26 2.74 -10.88 13.37
N LEU A 27 1.50 -10.44 13.11
CA LEU A 27 0.30 -11.24 13.35
C LEU A 27 0.26 -12.48 12.45
N ASP A 28 0.64 -12.36 11.18
CA ASP A 28 0.71 -13.50 10.27
C ASP A 28 1.81 -14.48 10.68
N TYR A 29 2.98 -13.99 11.10
CA TYR A 29 4.03 -14.83 11.66
C TYR A 29 3.54 -15.60 12.89
N LYS A 30 2.87 -14.91 13.82
CA LYS A 30 2.33 -15.53 15.04
C LYS A 30 1.26 -16.58 14.73
N LYS A 31 0.39 -16.32 13.74
CA LYS A 31 -0.60 -17.29 13.26
C LYS A 31 0.08 -18.55 12.68
N LYS A 32 1.11 -18.38 11.85
CA LYS A 32 1.86 -19.49 11.26
C LYS A 32 2.53 -20.35 12.33
N MET A 33 3.17 -19.75 13.33
CA MET A 33 3.73 -20.52 14.47
C MET A 33 2.65 -21.27 15.26
N ALA A 34 1.51 -20.64 15.54
CA ALA A 34 0.43 -21.29 16.29
C ALA A 34 -0.21 -22.48 15.53
N MET A 35 -0.15 -22.49 14.20
CA MET A 35 -0.58 -23.64 13.38
C MET A 35 0.45 -24.77 13.42
N ILE A 36 1.74 -24.44 13.33
CA ILE A 36 2.84 -25.41 13.45
C ILE A 36 2.80 -26.12 14.81
N GLU A 37 2.60 -25.38 15.91
CA GLU A 37 2.47 -25.94 17.26
C GLU A 37 1.28 -26.89 17.41
N LYS A 38 0.23 -26.70 16.61
CA LYS A 38 -0.95 -27.57 16.58
C LYS A 38 -0.80 -28.75 15.61
N GLY A 39 0.35 -28.90 14.96
CA GLY A 39 0.60 -29.94 13.96
C GLY A 39 -0.16 -29.72 12.65
N LEU A 40 -0.73 -28.53 12.43
CA LEU A 40 -1.36 -28.16 11.18
C LEU A 40 -0.27 -27.66 10.22
N VAL A 41 -0.27 -28.16 8.99
CA VAL A 41 0.59 -27.61 7.94
C VAL A 41 0.07 -26.20 7.65
N PRO A 42 0.87 -25.14 7.88
CA PRO A 42 0.44 -23.80 7.54
C PRO A 42 0.18 -23.79 6.03
N GLU A 43 -0.98 -23.26 5.62
CA GLU A 43 -1.20 -22.93 4.23
C GLU A 43 -0.07 -21.98 3.82
N GLU A 44 0.82 -22.45 2.95
CA GLU A 44 1.75 -21.55 2.29
C GLU A 44 0.89 -20.53 1.56
N GLU A 45 1.11 -19.24 1.83
CA GLU A 45 0.52 -18.19 1.01
C GLU A 45 0.89 -18.53 -0.44
N GLU A 46 -0.08 -18.99 -1.21
CA GLU A 46 0.12 -19.27 -2.62
C GLU A 46 0.80 -18.04 -3.20
N TYR A 47 1.95 -18.27 -3.83
CA TYR A 47 2.67 -17.21 -4.49
C TYR A 47 1.78 -16.71 -5.63
N ARG A 48 1.02 -15.65 -5.38
CA ARG A 48 0.09 -15.04 -6.34
C ARG A 48 0.82 -13.90 -7.06
N PRO A 49 1.43 -14.15 -8.23
CA PRO A 49 2.17 -13.12 -8.96
C PRO A 49 1.29 -11.91 -9.31
N GLU A 50 -0.02 -12.10 -9.48
CA GLU A 50 -0.99 -11.02 -9.65
C GLU A 50 -0.96 -9.98 -8.51
N SER A 51 -0.76 -10.40 -7.27
CA SER A 51 -0.74 -9.49 -6.11
C SER A 51 0.49 -8.57 -6.16
N ARG A 52 1.67 -9.11 -6.51
CA ARG A 52 2.89 -8.31 -6.69
C ARG A 52 2.79 -7.37 -7.88
N LEU A 53 2.15 -7.80 -8.97
CA LEU A 53 1.92 -6.96 -10.13
C LEU A 53 1.05 -5.75 -9.78
N GLY A 54 0.02 -5.95 -8.95
CA GLY A 54 -0.86 -4.86 -8.52
C GLY A 54 -0.15 -3.78 -7.72
N TRP A 55 0.69 -4.17 -6.77
CA TRP A 55 1.52 -3.22 -6.03
C TRP A 55 2.52 -2.48 -6.94
N GLY A 56 3.12 -3.18 -7.92
CA GLY A 56 4.00 -2.56 -8.90
C GLY A 56 3.32 -1.50 -9.75
N ILE A 57 2.12 -1.81 -10.27
CA ILE A 57 1.32 -0.86 -11.08
C ILE A 57 0.87 0.32 -10.22
N ALA A 58 0.49 0.08 -8.95
CA ALA A 58 0.10 1.15 -8.03
C ALA A 58 1.26 2.13 -7.78
N ILE A 59 2.45 1.62 -7.48
CA ILE A 59 3.64 2.45 -7.24
C ILE A 59 4.02 3.24 -8.50
N LEU A 60 3.97 2.61 -9.67
CA LEU A 60 4.21 3.31 -10.94
C LEU A 60 3.19 4.42 -11.18
N GLY A 61 1.90 4.15 -10.95
CA GLY A 61 0.85 5.16 -11.11
C GLY A 61 0.99 6.34 -10.15
N ILE A 62 1.39 6.08 -8.90
CA ILE A 62 1.70 7.13 -7.92
C ILE A 62 2.90 7.96 -8.40
N GLY A 63 3.97 7.31 -8.87
CA GLY A 63 5.15 7.99 -9.41
C GLY A 63 4.83 8.91 -10.60
N ILE A 64 4.04 8.40 -11.56
CA ILE A 64 3.58 9.19 -12.72
C ILE A 64 2.73 10.37 -12.26
N SER A 65 1.82 10.15 -11.30
CA SER A 65 0.97 11.21 -10.75
C SER A 65 1.76 12.34 -10.12
N LEU A 66 2.82 12.02 -9.36
CA LEU A 66 3.69 13.02 -8.76
C LEU A 66 4.47 13.81 -9.82
N ILE A 67 4.99 13.15 -10.85
CA ILE A 67 5.69 13.82 -11.96
C ILE A 67 4.76 14.78 -12.70
N ILE A 68 3.54 14.35 -13.02
CA ILE A 68 2.54 15.20 -13.68
C ILE A 68 2.19 16.38 -12.78
N SER A 69 1.94 16.13 -11.49
CA SER A 69 1.61 17.19 -10.54
C SER A 69 2.73 18.24 -10.42
N TRP A 70 3.99 17.80 -10.49
CA TRP A 70 5.15 18.68 -10.46
C TRP A 70 5.29 19.52 -11.74
N ILE A 71 5.16 18.90 -12.92
CA ILE A 71 5.27 19.59 -14.22
C ILE A 71 4.19 20.68 -14.38
N PHE A 72 2.96 20.37 -13.97
CA PHE A 72 1.82 21.27 -14.14
C PHE A 72 1.54 22.18 -12.94
N ASN A 73 2.37 22.13 -11.89
CA ASN A 73 2.18 22.89 -10.64
C ASN A 73 0.74 22.73 -10.09
N LEU A 74 0.24 21.49 -10.09
CA LEU A 74 -1.13 21.21 -9.70
C LEU A 74 -1.32 21.42 -8.19
N ASP A 75 -2.52 21.89 -7.86
CA ASP A 75 -2.93 22.12 -6.48
C ASP A 75 -2.98 20.79 -5.69
N ASN A 76 -2.70 20.84 -4.38
CA ASN A 76 -2.57 19.65 -3.54
C ASN A 76 -3.81 18.74 -3.56
N ARG A 77 -5.00 19.34 -3.77
CA ARG A 77 -6.28 18.61 -3.90
C ARG A 77 -6.32 17.75 -5.17
N VAL A 78 -5.83 18.30 -6.27
CA VAL A 78 -5.79 17.62 -7.58
C VAL A 78 -4.74 16.52 -7.56
N MET A 79 -3.58 16.77 -6.91
CA MET A 79 -2.54 15.76 -6.70
C MET A 79 -3.06 14.54 -5.93
N ALA A 80 -3.76 14.77 -4.82
CA ALA A 80 -4.36 13.69 -4.03
C ALA A 80 -5.38 12.88 -4.85
N GLY A 81 -6.18 13.56 -5.69
CA GLY A 81 -7.11 12.92 -6.62
C GLY A 81 -6.40 12.04 -7.65
N LEU A 82 -5.29 12.51 -8.23
CA LEU A 82 -4.50 11.74 -9.21
C LEU A 82 -3.87 10.47 -8.59
N ILE A 83 -3.34 10.60 -7.37
CA ILE A 83 -2.78 9.47 -6.61
C ILE A 83 -3.87 8.42 -6.36
N LEU A 84 -5.04 8.86 -5.88
CA LEU A 84 -6.15 7.97 -5.59
C LEU A 84 -6.68 7.28 -6.87
N ALA A 85 -6.80 8.02 -7.97
CA ALA A 85 -7.21 7.48 -9.26
C ALA A 85 -6.22 6.43 -9.77
N SER A 86 -4.92 6.67 -9.60
CA SER A 86 -3.86 5.74 -9.99
C SER A 86 -3.92 4.42 -9.22
N ILE A 87 -4.16 4.50 -7.90
CA ILE A 87 -4.37 3.32 -7.06
C ILE A 87 -5.63 2.56 -7.51
N GLY A 88 -6.72 3.27 -7.81
CA GLY A 88 -7.95 2.67 -8.31
C GLY A 88 -7.74 1.92 -9.64
N VAL A 89 -7.02 2.52 -10.59
CA VAL A 89 -6.67 1.87 -11.86
C VAL A 89 -5.80 0.64 -11.63
N ALA A 90 -4.80 0.74 -10.75
CA ALA A 90 -3.94 -0.41 -10.41
C ALA A 90 -4.75 -1.58 -9.84
N LEU A 91 -5.68 -1.32 -8.92
CA LEU A 91 -6.56 -2.34 -8.36
C LEU A 91 -7.48 -2.96 -9.42
N LEU A 92 -8.05 -2.16 -10.31
CA LEU A 92 -8.89 -2.65 -11.41
C LEU A 92 -8.10 -3.56 -12.37
N VAL A 93 -6.89 -3.15 -12.76
CA VAL A 93 -6.03 -3.96 -13.63
C VAL A 93 -5.66 -5.27 -12.95
N THR A 94 -5.30 -5.22 -11.66
CA THR A 94 -4.96 -6.42 -10.88
C THR A 94 -6.14 -7.37 -10.77
N TYR A 95 -7.33 -6.84 -10.53
CA TYR A 95 -8.55 -7.65 -10.47
C TYR A 95 -8.86 -8.32 -11.81
N LEU A 96 -8.67 -7.62 -12.93
CA LEU A 96 -8.88 -8.19 -14.26
C LEU A 96 -7.87 -9.29 -14.59
N VAL A 97 -6.62 -9.14 -14.17
CA VAL A 97 -5.57 -10.16 -14.35
C VAL A 97 -5.84 -11.37 -13.45
N ALA A 98 -6.20 -11.14 -12.18
CA ALA A 98 -6.48 -12.21 -11.22
C ALA A 98 -7.80 -12.96 -11.46
N ARG A 99 -8.71 -12.39 -12.27
CA ARG A 99 -9.98 -13.03 -12.66
C ARG A 99 -9.79 -14.05 -13.81
N LYS A 100 -8.65 -14.03 -14.50
CA LYS A 100 -8.33 -14.92 -15.61
C LYS A 100 -7.84 -16.27 -15.12
#